data_AF-A0A9W5V530-F1
#
_entry.id   AF-A0A9W5V530-F1
#
_cell.length_a   1.000
_cell.length_b   1.000
_cell.length_c   1.000
_cell.angle_alpha   90.00
_cell.angle_beta   90.00
_cell.angle_gamma   90.00
#
_symmetry.space_group_name_H-M   'P 1'
#
loop_
_entity.id
_entity.type
_entity.pdbx_description
1 polymer ?
#
loop_
_entity_poly.entity_id
_entity_poly.type
_entity_poly.pdbx_seq_one_letter_code
_entity_poly.pdbx_strand_id
1 'polypeptide(L)' 'MKKCNYVGCKNDATTKGFIFARDPQGKKHLPTDVYACDRHKKSCSFFEYKTAKID' A
#
# COMPACT_ATOMS: atom_id res chain seq x y z
N MET A 1 -6.49 2.89 15.09
CA MET A 1 -5.45 3.18 14.08
C MET A 1 -5.24 1.95 13.22
N LYS A 2 -5.11 2.09 11.90
CA LYS A 2 -4.79 0.96 11.01
C LYS A 2 -3.29 0.74 11.03
N LYS A 3 -2.82 -0.50 11.13
CA LYS A 3 -1.38 -0.83 11.09
C LYS A 3 -0.90 -0.92 9.65
N CYS A 4 0.38 -0.62 9.44
CA CYS A 4 0.99 -0.80 8.14
C CYS A 4 1.03 -2.29 7.76
N ASN A 5 0.51 -2.62 6.58
CA ASN A 5 0.41 -3.99 6.05
C ASN A 5 1.70 -4.48 5.38
N TYR A 6 2.81 -3.75 5.54
CA TYR A 6 4.11 -4.19 5.05
C TYR A 6 4.67 -5.28 5.97
N VAL A 7 5.22 -6.35 5.38
CA VAL A 7 5.83 -7.46 6.12
C VAL A 7 6.94 -6.92 7.03
N GLY A 8 6.82 -7.16 8.32
CA GLY A 8 7.78 -6.69 9.33
C GLY A 8 7.60 -5.24 9.80
N CYS A 9 6.59 -4.52 9.31
CA CYS A 9 6.31 -3.17 9.80
C CYS A 9 5.42 -3.19 11.04
N LYS A 10 5.84 -2.48 12.09
CA LYS A 10 5.05 -2.28 13.32
C LYS A 10 4.46 -0.86 13.45
N ASN A 11 4.72 0.01 12.47
CA ASN A 11 4.25 1.39 12.48
C ASN A 11 2.76 1.47 12.14
N ASP A 12 2.12 2.51 12.64
CA ASP A 12 0.80 2.91 12.21
C ASP A 12 0.79 3.32 10.74
N ALA A 13 -0.22 2.89 10.03
CA ALA A 13 -0.47 3.33 8.67
C ALA A 13 -1.04 4.75 8.69
N THR A 14 -0.45 5.59 7.85
CA THR A 14 -0.86 6.99 7.68
C THR A 14 -1.56 7.20 6.36
N THR A 15 -1.47 6.25 5.43
CA THR A 15 -2.11 6.30 4.12
C THR A 15 -2.64 4.94 3.67
N LYS A 16 -3.56 4.97 2.72
CA LYS A 16 -4.08 3.79 2.03
C LYS A 16 -3.73 3.89 0.54
N GLY A 17 -3.31 2.78 -0.04
CA GLY A 17 -2.99 2.68 -1.45
C GLY A 17 -3.12 1.26 -1.94
N PHE A 18 -2.51 0.99 -3.07
CA PHE A 18 -2.38 -0.35 -3.62
C PHE A 18 -0.94 -0.61 -4.07
N ILE A 19 -0.54 -1.87 -4.01
CA ILE A 19 0.72 -2.35 -4.56
C ILE A 19 0.42 -3.38 -5.64
N PHE A 20 1.31 -3.51 -6.62
CA PHE A 20 1.26 -4.63 -7.55
C PHE A 20 1.98 -5.82 -6.92
N ALA A 21 1.24 -6.63 -6.16
CA ALA A 21 1.79 -7.83 -5.54
C ALA A 21 1.90 -8.94 -6.59
N ARG A 22 3.00 -9.68 -6.54
CA ARG A 22 3.17 -10.87 -7.38
C ARG A 22 2.31 -11.99 -6.81
N ASP A 23 1.37 -12.46 -7.62
CA ASP A 23 0.51 -13.56 -7.21
C ASP A 23 1.36 -14.84 -7.06
N PRO A 24 1.23 -15.58 -5.95
CA PRO A 24 2.00 -16.80 -5.72
C PRO A 24 1.69 -17.91 -6.73
N GLN A 25 0.58 -17.84 -7.48
CA GLN A 25 0.25 -18.77 -8.56
C GLN A 25 0.83 -18.34 -9.93
N GLY A 26 1.71 -17.32 -9.96
CA GLY A 26 2.44 -16.92 -11.16
C GLY A 26 1.62 -16.14 -12.19
N LYS A 27 0.38 -15.77 -11.86
CA LYS A 27 -0.45 -14.90 -12.71
C LYS A 27 -0.12 -13.43 -12.46
N LYS A 28 -0.49 -12.59 -13.44
CA LYS A 28 -0.18 -11.15 -13.55
C LYS A 28 -0.20 -10.43 -12.20
N HIS A 29 0.69 -9.44 -12.01
CA HIS A 29 0.70 -8.64 -10.79
C HIS A 29 -0.67 -7.99 -10.57
N LEU A 30 -1.36 -8.36 -9.48
CA LEU A 30 -2.67 -7.83 -9.17
C LEU A 30 -2.52 -6.62 -8.25
N PRO A 31 -3.29 -5.54 -8.48
CA PRO A 31 -3.36 -4.44 -7.55
C PRO A 31 -3.99 -4.94 -6.24
N THR A 32 -3.22 -4.88 -5.16
CA THR A 32 -3.62 -5.30 -3.82
C THR A 32 -3.68 -4.08 -2.93
N ASP A 33 -4.88 -3.79 -2.39
CA ASP A 33 -5.08 -2.74 -1.39
C ASP A 33 -4.22 -2.99 -0.15
N VAL A 34 -3.38 -2.02 0.21
CA VAL A 34 -2.55 -2.08 1.41
C VAL A 34 -2.52 -0.74 2.14
N TYR A 35 -2.35 -0.83 3.45
CA TYR A 35 -2.14 0.34 4.31
C TYR A 35 -0.63 0.54 4.51
N ALA A 36 -0.14 1.74 4.24
CA ALA A 36 1.28 2.08 4.33
C ALA A 36 1.51 3.19 5.35
N CYS A 37 2.65 3.15 6.03
CA CYS A 37 3.17 4.27 6.81
C CYS A 37 3.98 5.23 5.92
N ASP A 38 4.34 6.41 6.42
CA ASP A 38 5.10 7.43 5.67
C ASP A 38 6.42 6.92 5.07
N ARG A 39 7.02 5.90 5.68
CA ARG A 39 8.21 5.24 5.16
C ARG A 39 7.89 4.37 3.94
N HIS A 40 6.84 3.56 4.02
CA HIS A 40 6.46 2.63 2.96
C HIS A 40 5.69 3.28 1.82
N LYS A 41 4.98 4.39 2.07
CA LYS A 41 4.29 5.14 1.02
C LYS A 41 5.25 5.76 -0.01
N LYS A 42 6.52 5.95 0.37
CA LYS A 42 7.59 6.46 -0.50
C LYS A 42 8.28 5.36 -1.31
N SER A 43 7.90 4.09 -1.15
CA SER A 43 8.46 3.01 -1.97
C SER A 43 7.93 3.09 -3.39
N CYS A 44 8.81 2.85 -4.38
CA CYS A 44 8.45 2.88 -5.80
C CYS A 44 7.35 1.88 -6.19
N SER A 45 7.09 0.87 -5.35
CA SER A 45 6.06 -0.16 -5.58
C SER A 45 4.68 0.18 -5.00
N PHE A 46 4.54 1.31 -4.29
CA PHE A 46 3.29 1.73 -3.65
C PHE A 46 2.62 2.88 -4.40
N PHE A 47 1.35 2.71 -4.72
CA PHE A 47 0.50 3.71 -5.35
C PHE A 47 -0.53 4.19 -4.34
N GLU A 48 -0.37 5.43 -3.87
CA GLU A 48 -1.31 6.05 -2.95
C GLU A 48 -2.65 6.30 -3.64
N TYR A 49 -3.76 5.95 -2.97
CA TYR A 49 -5.06 6.45 -3.40
C TYR A 49 -5.09 7.95 -3.10
N LYS A 50 -4.81 8.77 -4.11
CA LYS A 50 -5.13 10.20 -4.02
C LYS A 50 -6.62 10.30 -3.77
N THR A 51 -7.02 10.57 -2.53
CA THR A 51 -8.31 11.16 -2.26
C THR A 51 -8.31 12.48 -3.00
N ALA A 52 -8.90 12.49 -4.20
CA ALA A 52 -9.28 13.70 -4.86
C ALA A 52 -10.12 14.46 -3.82
N LYS A 53 -9.57 15.55 -3.29
CA LYS A 53 -10.40 16.54 -2.63
C LYS A 53 -11.34 17.03 -3.73
N ILE A 54 -12.59 16.59 -3.65
CA ILE A 54 -13.67 17.22 -4.39
C ILE A 54 -13.84 18.54 -3.63
N ASP A 55 -13.27 19.60 -4.18
CA ASP A 55 -13.50 20.99 -3.78
C ASP A 55 -14.89 21.42 -4.29
#